data_AF-A0A844ZYZ2-F1
#
_entry.id   AF-A0A844ZYZ2-F1
#
_cell.length_a   1.000
_cell.length_b   1.000
_cell.length_c   1.000
_cell.angle_alpha   90.00
_cell.angle_beta   90.00
_cell.angle_gamma   90.00
#
_symmetry.space_group_name_H-M   'P 1'
#
loop_
_entity.id
_entity.type
_entity.pdbx_description
1 polymer ?
#
loop_
_entity_poly.entity_id
_entity_poly.type
_entity_poly.pdbx_seq_one_letter_code
_entity_poly.pdbx_strand_id
1 'polypeptide(L)'
;MLTDAVARMIEIFRMVSPLPAFAFSGLSGCWVHLSTAAIKLDHAMEALSLGRNRRDGMKFVRRIAALLAAALGTYVVAVVANSQFVMNAHNVPISFSDRFNMTAFDVSNMWLYLVIILVALLLGFLIAALVKRLLPRLSRYAFPVAGAAAIGATLGLMYIVFQTVPISGARSAMGFLSQVIAGGIGGWIFARMAGGAANSGTKPSENAKTVS
;
A
#
# COMPACT_ATOMS: atom_id res chain seq x y z
N MET A 1 17.18 -22.66 10.20
CA MET A 1 17.24 -23.18 8.80
C MET A 1 18.59 -22.91 8.13
N LEU A 2 19.05 -21.65 7.94
CA LEU A 2 20.38 -21.41 7.33
C LEU A 2 21.54 -21.67 8.30
N THR A 3 21.34 -21.41 9.60
CA THR A 3 22.31 -21.66 10.68
C THR A 3 22.55 -23.15 10.92
N ASP A 4 21.49 -23.96 10.88
CA ASP A 4 21.58 -25.42 11.01
C ASP A 4 22.32 -26.07 9.84
N ALA A 5 22.20 -25.50 8.64
CA ALA A 5 22.89 -25.97 7.45
C ALA A 5 24.41 -25.69 7.52
N VAL A 6 24.82 -24.53 8.03
CA VAL A 6 26.24 -24.18 8.19
C VAL A 6 26.89 -25.01 9.29
N ALA A 7 26.20 -25.22 10.42
CA ALA A 7 26.68 -26.09 11.50
C ALA A 7 26.88 -27.54 11.03
N ARG A 8 25.94 -28.07 10.22
CA ARG A 8 26.07 -29.40 9.62
C ARG A 8 27.17 -29.49 8.56
N MET A 9 27.43 -28.42 7.81
CA MET A 9 28.52 -28.40 6.83
C MET A 9 29.91 -28.42 7.49
N ILE A 10 30.06 -27.81 8.67
CA ILE A 10 31.29 -27.84 9.48
C ILE A 10 31.51 -29.22 10.11
N GLU A 11 30.45 -29.87 10.59
CA GLU A 11 30.48 -31.26 11.08
C GLU A 11 30.87 -32.26 9.98
N ILE A 12 30.30 -32.12 8.78
CA ILE A 12 30.62 -32.96 7.62
C ILE A 12 32.08 -32.78 7.18
N PHE A 13 32.62 -31.55 7.24
CA PHE A 13 34.02 -31.29 6.89
C PHE A 13 35.01 -31.89 7.90
N ARG A 14 34.61 -32.01 9.18
CA ARG A 14 35.40 -32.70 10.22
C ARG A 14 35.42 -34.23 10.07
N MET A 15 34.41 -34.82 9.43
CA MET A 15 34.37 -36.27 9.19
C MET A 15 35.20 -36.73 7.97
N VAL A 16 35.56 -35.83 7.04
CA VAL A 16 36.12 -36.21 5.73
C VAL A 16 37.64 -36.04 5.61
N SER A 17 38.33 -35.43 6.59
CA SER A 17 39.79 -35.22 6.53
C SER A 17 40.54 -35.93 7.66
N PRO A 18 41.31 -36.99 7.37
CA PRO A 18 42.28 -37.53 8.31
C PRO A 18 43.62 -36.84 8.04
N LEU A 19 43.91 -35.76 8.76
CA LEU A 19 45.28 -35.22 8.82
C LEU A 19 45.77 -35.11 10.26
N PRO A 20 47.06 -35.39 10.49
CA PRO A 20 47.60 -35.73 11.79
C PRO A 20 47.68 -34.53 12.72
N ALA A 21 47.46 -34.82 13.99
CA ALA A 21 47.65 -33.90 15.10
C ALA A 21 49.13 -33.53 15.26
N PHE A 22 49.58 -32.45 14.60
CA PHE A 22 50.82 -31.77 14.97
C PHE A 22 50.69 -30.25 14.83
N ALA A 23 51.12 -29.57 15.89
CA ALA A 23 51.42 -28.15 16.01
C ALA A 23 50.24 -27.16 16.01
N PHE A 24 49.57 -27.03 17.16
CA PHE A 24 48.73 -25.87 17.48
C PHE A 24 48.91 -25.40 18.94
N SER A 25 50.15 -25.22 19.40
CA SER A 25 50.44 -24.67 20.74
C SER A 25 50.73 -23.17 20.77
N GLY A 26 50.73 -22.47 19.62
CA GLY A 26 51.07 -21.04 19.51
C GLY A 26 49.94 -20.08 19.16
N LEU A 27 48.69 -20.55 19.01
CA LEU A 27 47.58 -19.75 18.46
C LEU A 27 46.37 -19.61 19.41
N SER A 28 46.44 -20.12 20.63
CA SER A 28 45.31 -20.11 21.58
C SER A 28 44.74 -18.70 21.86
N GLY A 29 45.57 -17.65 21.87
CA GLY A 29 45.11 -16.27 22.06
C GLY A 29 44.39 -15.64 20.85
N CYS A 30 44.81 -15.99 19.63
CA CYS A 30 44.22 -15.45 18.39
C CYS A 30 42.83 -16.04 18.14
N TRP A 31 42.63 -17.32 18.49
CA TRP A 31 41.34 -18.01 18.36
C TRP A 31 40.28 -17.51 19.36
N VAL A 32 40.68 -17.12 20.57
CA VAL A 32 39.74 -16.52 21.54
C VAL A 32 39.26 -15.16 21.04
N HIS A 33 40.14 -14.30 20.53
CA HIS A 33 39.74 -13.02 19.94
C HIS A 33 38.88 -13.17 18.66
N LEU A 34 39.18 -14.16 17.81
CA LEU A 34 38.35 -14.48 16.64
C LEU A 34 36.97 -15.00 17.02
N SER A 35 36.88 -15.80 18.09
CA SER A 35 35.60 -16.35 18.59
C SER A 35 34.70 -15.26 19.16
N THR A 36 35.25 -14.34 19.97
CA THR A 36 34.46 -13.22 20.52
C THR A 36 34.02 -12.24 19.42
N ALA A 37 34.84 -12.05 18.38
CA ALA A 37 34.47 -11.25 17.21
C ALA A 37 33.35 -11.91 16.38
N ALA A 38 33.40 -13.23 16.18
CA ALA A 38 32.36 -13.98 15.49
C ALA A 38 31.01 -13.93 16.23
N ILE A 39 31.01 -14.07 17.55
CA ILE A 39 29.79 -13.95 18.38
C ILE A 39 29.20 -12.53 18.29
N LYS A 40 30.04 -11.49 18.34
CA LYS A 40 29.60 -10.10 18.15
C LYS A 40 29.00 -9.85 16.76
N LEU A 41 29.57 -10.47 15.73
CA LEU A 41 29.05 -10.36 14.36
C LEU A 41 27.70 -11.07 14.20
N ASP A 42 27.53 -12.25 14.80
CA ASP A 42 26.28 -12.99 14.74
C ASP A 42 25.14 -12.22 15.42
N HIS A 43 25.40 -11.67 16.61
CA HIS A 43 24.42 -10.83 17.32
C HIS A 43 24.10 -9.54 16.55
N ALA A 44 25.10 -8.94 15.87
CA ALA A 44 24.87 -7.79 15.01
C ALA A 44 24.03 -8.14 13.77
N MET A 45 24.26 -9.30 13.16
CA MET A 45 23.45 -9.77 12.02
C MET A 45 22.02 -10.09 12.43
N GLU A 46 21.79 -10.70 13.59
CA GLU A 46 20.46 -10.99 14.11
C GLU A 46 19.70 -9.69 14.46
N ALA A 47 20.36 -8.72 15.10
CA ALA A 47 19.79 -7.40 15.35
C ALA A 47 19.43 -6.66 14.05
N LEU A 48 20.27 -6.75 13.00
CA LEU A 48 20.00 -6.17 11.69
C LEU A 48 18.85 -6.87 10.97
N SER A 49 18.75 -8.20 11.08
CA SER A 49 17.68 -9.01 10.51
C SER A 49 16.33 -8.69 11.17
N LEU A 50 16.29 -8.67 12.50
CA LEU A 50 15.11 -8.28 13.28
C LEU A 50 14.69 -6.84 12.98
N GLY A 51 15.64 -5.92 12.89
CA GLY A 51 15.40 -4.52 12.53
C GLY A 51 14.94 -4.30 11.08
N ARG A 52 15.37 -5.16 10.15
CA ARG A 52 14.88 -5.18 8.76
C ARG A 52 13.45 -5.70 8.69
N ASN A 53 13.18 -6.85 9.31
CA ASN A 53 11.84 -7.47 9.32
C ASN A 53 10.77 -6.54 9.92
N ARG A 54 11.06 -5.88 11.05
CA ARG A 54 10.14 -4.90 11.65
C ARG A 54 9.85 -3.71 10.74
N ARG A 55 10.86 -3.18 10.04
CA ARG A 55 10.67 -2.05 9.11
C ARG A 55 9.83 -2.42 7.90
N ASP A 56 9.98 -3.63 7.38
CA ASP A 56 9.23 -4.08 6.21
C ASP A 56 7.77 -4.41 6.56
N GLY A 57 7.54 -4.99 7.75
CA GLY A 57 6.19 -5.16 8.31
C GLY A 57 5.43 -3.83 8.47
N MET A 58 6.06 -2.79 9.03
CA MET A 58 5.42 -1.48 9.19
C MET A 58 5.05 -0.81 7.84
N LYS A 59 5.88 -0.96 6.81
CA LYS A 59 5.58 -0.45 5.47
C LYS A 59 4.39 -1.18 4.84
N PHE A 60 4.28 -2.50 5.06
CA PHE A 60 3.17 -3.31 4.58
C PHE A 60 1.86 -2.91 5.25
N VAL A 61 1.83 -2.85 6.58
CA VAL A 61 0.64 -2.42 7.36
C VAL A 61 0.18 -1.04 6.92
N ARG A 62 1.11 -0.09 6.73
CA ARG A 62 0.76 1.26 6.25
C ARG A 62 0.10 1.25 4.87
N ARG A 63 0.55 0.39 3.95
CA ARG A 63 -0.04 0.28 2.61
C ARG A 63 -1.45 -0.30 2.67
N ILE A 64 -1.69 -1.29 3.52
CA ILE A 64 -3.03 -1.84 3.74
C ILE A 64 -3.94 -0.77 4.33
N ALA A 65 -3.49 -0.07 5.39
CA ALA A 65 -4.27 1.01 5.99
C ALA A 65 -4.59 2.13 4.98
N ALA A 66 -3.63 2.49 4.12
CA ALA A 66 -3.84 3.46 3.05
C ALA A 66 -4.85 2.96 2.01
N LEU A 67 -4.84 1.68 1.65
CA LEU A 67 -5.82 1.07 0.73
C LEU A 67 -7.23 1.10 1.32
N LEU A 68 -7.38 0.72 2.59
CA LEU A 68 -8.66 0.74 3.28
C LEU A 68 -9.22 2.16 3.39
N ALA A 69 -8.38 3.13 3.76
CA ALA A 69 -8.78 4.54 3.83
C ALA A 69 -9.15 5.10 2.45
N ALA A 70 -8.43 4.72 1.40
CA ALA A 70 -8.75 5.09 0.02
C ALA A 70 -10.09 4.50 -0.43
N ALA A 71 -10.32 3.22 -0.17
CA ALA A 71 -11.58 2.55 -0.50
C ALA A 71 -12.77 3.17 0.24
N LEU A 72 -12.62 3.44 1.53
CA LEU A 72 -13.65 4.11 2.33
C LEU A 72 -13.92 5.53 1.84
N GLY A 73 -12.87 6.30 1.54
CA GLY A 73 -13.00 7.65 1.00
C GLY A 73 -13.71 7.67 -0.36
N THR A 74 -13.32 6.79 -1.28
CA THR A 74 -14.02 6.63 -2.56
C THR A 74 -15.47 6.22 -2.35
N TYR A 75 -15.74 5.25 -1.47
CA TYR A 75 -17.09 4.77 -1.18
C TYR A 75 -18.00 5.89 -0.70
N VAL A 76 -17.58 6.68 0.30
CA VAL A 76 -18.40 7.77 0.83
C VAL A 76 -18.71 8.79 -0.26
N VAL A 77 -17.71 9.24 -1.03
CA VAL A 77 -17.93 10.22 -2.10
C VAL A 77 -18.82 9.65 -3.21
N ALA A 78 -18.58 8.40 -3.61
CA ALA A 78 -19.31 7.70 -4.64
C ALA A 78 -20.79 7.50 -4.29
N VAL A 79 -21.08 7.08 -3.05
CA VAL A 79 -22.45 6.88 -2.57
C VAL A 79 -23.18 8.21 -2.43
N VAL A 80 -22.56 9.23 -1.83
CA VAL A 80 -23.17 10.56 -1.72
C VAL A 80 -23.51 11.10 -3.11
N ALA A 81 -22.58 11.01 -4.06
CA ALA A 81 -22.83 11.43 -5.44
C ALA A 81 -23.98 10.62 -6.05
N ASN A 82 -23.97 9.29 -5.89
CA ASN A 82 -25.03 8.42 -6.39
C ASN A 82 -26.42 8.86 -5.88
N SER A 83 -26.58 9.08 -4.57
CA SER A 83 -27.86 9.51 -4.00
C SER A 83 -28.32 10.85 -4.58
N GLN A 84 -27.40 11.82 -4.77
CA GLN A 84 -27.75 13.10 -5.39
C GLN A 84 -28.20 12.95 -6.86
N PHE A 85 -27.54 12.11 -7.65
CA PHE A 85 -27.92 11.88 -9.05
C PHE A 85 -29.25 11.12 -9.18
N VAL A 86 -29.51 10.15 -8.31
CA VAL A 86 -30.79 9.43 -8.27
C VAL A 86 -31.92 10.40 -7.94
N MET A 87 -31.78 11.21 -6.89
CA MET A 87 -32.80 12.20 -6.50
C MET A 87 -33.06 13.24 -7.58
N ASN A 88 -32.00 13.72 -8.24
CA ASN A 88 -32.14 14.69 -9.32
C ASN A 88 -32.86 14.13 -10.55
N ALA A 89 -32.83 12.82 -10.76
CA ALA A 89 -33.50 12.18 -11.89
C ALA A 89 -35.03 12.08 -11.72
N HIS A 90 -35.58 12.27 -10.53
CA HIS A 90 -37.00 12.04 -10.24
C HIS A 90 -37.89 13.30 -10.26
N ASN A 91 -37.35 14.51 -10.48
CA ASN A 91 -38.10 15.78 -10.61
C ASN A 91 -39.13 16.11 -9.50
N VAL A 92 -39.10 15.40 -8.38
CA VAL A 92 -39.96 15.65 -7.21
C VAL A 92 -39.22 16.58 -6.23
N PRO A 93 -39.89 17.57 -5.62
CA PRO A 93 -39.30 18.36 -4.54
C PRO A 93 -39.06 17.47 -3.32
N ILE A 94 -37.78 17.24 -2.99
CA ILE A 94 -37.34 16.45 -1.84
C ILE A 94 -36.81 17.40 -0.76
N SER A 95 -37.30 17.27 0.47
CA SER A 95 -36.84 18.08 1.60
C SER A 95 -35.37 17.78 1.94
N PHE A 96 -34.68 18.73 2.58
CA PHE A 96 -33.28 18.51 3.01
C PHE A 96 -33.13 17.34 3.98
N SER A 97 -34.12 17.13 4.86
CA SER A 97 -34.15 16.01 5.81
C SER A 97 -34.21 14.66 5.08
N ASP A 98 -35.04 14.57 4.03
CA ASP A 98 -35.18 13.34 3.25
C ASP A 98 -33.90 13.03 2.46
N ARG A 99 -33.23 14.07 1.92
CA ARG A 99 -31.93 13.91 1.25
C ARG A 99 -30.88 13.32 2.19
N PHE A 100 -30.83 13.80 3.43
CA PHE A 100 -29.87 13.31 4.41
C PHE A 100 -30.17 11.87 4.82
N ASN A 101 -31.43 11.57 5.16
CA ASN A 101 -31.85 10.23 5.53
C ASN A 101 -31.61 9.21 4.42
N MET A 102 -31.90 9.57 3.17
CA MET A 102 -31.68 8.69 2.02
C MET A 102 -30.19 8.45 1.76
N THR A 103 -29.36 9.49 1.87
CA THR A 103 -27.90 9.35 1.74
C THR A 103 -27.32 8.50 2.86
N ALA A 104 -27.76 8.70 4.11
CA ALA A 104 -27.32 7.91 5.25
C ALA A 104 -27.73 6.44 5.12
N PHE A 105 -28.94 6.20 4.63
CA PHE A 105 -29.43 4.87 4.31
C PHE A 105 -28.53 4.19 3.26
N ASP A 106 -28.24 4.85 2.14
CA ASP A 106 -27.37 4.30 1.08
C ASP A 106 -25.94 4.00 1.60
N VAL A 107 -25.38 4.87 2.45
CA VAL A 107 -24.05 4.66 3.08
C VAL A 107 -24.05 3.47 4.04
N SER A 108 -25.17 3.18 4.69
CA SER A 108 -25.26 2.02 5.58
C SER A 108 -25.52 0.70 4.83
N ASN A 109 -26.25 0.78 3.70
CA ASN A 109 -26.80 -0.42 3.06
C ASN A 109 -26.02 -0.86 1.81
N MET A 110 -25.16 -0.02 1.24
CA MET A 110 -24.38 -0.35 0.02
C MET A 110 -23.01 -0.99 0.31
N TRP A 111 -22.89 -1.85 1.32
CA TRP A 111 -21.61 -2.45 1.71
C TRP A 111 -20.96 -3.31 0.60
N LEU A 112 -21.76 -3.96 -0.26
CA LEU A 112 -21.24 -4.68 -1.44
C LEU A 112 -20.52 -3.75 -2.41
N TYR A 113 -20.95 -2.50 -2.51
CA TYR A 113 -20.30 -1.52 -3.37
C TYR A 113 -18.91 -1.15 -2.83
N LEU A 114 -18.75 -1.03 -1.51
CA LEU A 114 -17.45 -0.86 -0.87
C LEU A 114 -16.49 -2.02 -1.21
N VAL A 115 -16.98 -3.28 -1.17
CA VAL A 115 -16.16 -4.45 -1.50
C VAL A 115 -15.68 -4.39 -2.96
N ILE A 116 -16.57 -4.03 -3.89
CA ILE A 116 -16.22 -3.88 -5.30
C ILE A 116 -15.16 -2.77 -5.48
N ILE A 117 -15.35 -1.61 -4.85
CA ILE A 117 -14.39 -0.50 -4.87
C ILE A 117 -13.02 -0.96 -4.33
N LEU A 118 -13.02 -1.70 -3.22
CA LEU A 118 -11.79 -2.20 -2.60
C LEU A 118 -11.00 -3.10 -3.56
N VAL A 119 -11.69 -4.05 -4.21
CA VAL A 119 -11.07 -4.95 -5.20
C VAL A 119 -10.58 -4.17 -6.42
N ALA A 120 -11.38 -3.25 -6.95
CA ALA A 120 -11.03 -2.42 -8.09
C ALA A 120 -9.78 -1.57 -7.81
N LEU A 121 -9.74 -0.87 -6.66
CA LEU A 121 -8.59 -0.06 -6.27
C LEU A 121 -7.36 -0.91 -5.97
N LEU A 122 -7.51 -2.09 -5.37
CA LEU A 122 -6.41 -3.02 -5.16
C LEU A 122 -5.73 -3.39 -6.49
N LEU A 123 -6.53 -3.79 -7.49
CA LEU A 123 -6.02 -4.12 -8.83
C LEU A 123 -5.41 -2.90 -9.52
N GLY A 124 -6.11 -1.75 -9.49
CA GLY A 124 -5.63 -0.51 -10.08
C GLY A 124 -4.30 -0.04 -9.49
N PHE A 125 -4.15 -0.09 -8.16
CA PHE A 125 -2.91 0.31 -7.49
C PHE A 125 -1.79 -0.70 -7.66
N LEU A 126 -2.10 -2.00 -7.81
CA LEU A 126 -1.11 -3.01 -8.14
C LEU A 126 -0.49 -2.74 -9.51
N ILE A 127 -1.33 -2.45 -10.51
CA ILE A 127 -0.88 -2.04 -11.85
C ILE A 127 -0.09 -0.74 -11.77
N ALA A 128 -0.57 0.27 -11.04
CA ALA A 128 0.13 1.55 -10.87
C ALA A 128 1.50 1.38 -10.20
N ALA A 129 1.61 0.48 -9.22
CA ALA A 129 2.88 0.17 -8.56
C ALA A 129 3.86 -0.49 -9.53
N LEU A 130 3.38 -1.34 -10.45
CA LEU A 130 4.19 -1.93 -11.49
C LEU A 130 4.65 -0.88 -12.50
N VAL A 131 3.75 -0.01 -12.96
CA VAL A 131 4.05 1.10 -13.91
C VAL A 131 5.03 2.11 -13.31
N LYS A 132 4.94 2.39 -12.00
CA LYS A 132 5.88 3.27 -11.29
C LYS A 132 7.33 2.75 -11.37
N ARG A 133 7.53 1.44 -11.52
CA ARG A 133 8.86 0.85 -11.74
C ARG A 133 9.47 1.27 -13.07
N LEU A 134 8.64 1.56 -14.09
CA LEU A 134 9.08 2.00 -15.41
C LEU A 134 9.16 3.54 -15.53
N LEU A 135 8.28 4.30 -14.86
CA LEU A 135 8.18 5.76 -14.99
C LEU A 135 8.16 6.48 -13.62
N PRO A 136 9.32 6.61 -12.93
CA PRO A 136 9.38 7.14 -11.56
C PRO A 136 9.03 8.64 -11.45
N ARG A 137 9.22 9.43 -12.53
CA ARG A 137 8.98 10.89 -12.53
C ARG A 137 7.49 11.29 -12.44
N LEU A 138 6.54 10.40 -12.77
CA LEU A 138 5.09 10.71 -12.73
C LEU A 138 4.39 10.16 -11.48
N SER A 139 5.14 9.68 -10.48
CA SER A 139 4.59 8.97 -9.31
C SER A 139 3.56 9.77 -8.50
N ARG A 140 3.54 11.11 -8.58
CA ARG A 140 2.60 11.93 -7.81
C ARG A 140 1.16 11.86 -8.35
N TYR A 141 1.01 11.67 -9.66
CA TYR A 141 -0.29 11.62 -10.34
C TYR A 141 -0.71 10.19 -10.72
N ALA A 142 0.22 9.24 -10.69
CA ALA A 142 -0.04 7.85 -11.07
C ALA A 142 -1.18 7.20 -10.26
N PHE A 143 -1.23 7.41 -8.94
CA PHE A 143 -2.26 6.79 -8.09
C PHE A 143 -3.66 7.41 -8.27
N PRO A 144 -3.85 8.74 -8.30
CA PRO A 144 -5.13 9.35 -8.67
C PRO A 144 -5.63 8.88 -10.05
N VAL A 145 -4.77 8.88 -11.08
CA VAL A 145 -5.17 8.45 -12.42
C VAL A 145 -5.52 6.96 -12.43
N ALA A 146 -4.75 6.12 -11.74
CA ALA A 146 -5.06 4.70 -11.61
C ALA A 146 -6.37 4.43 -10.86
N GLY A 147 -6.67 5.21 -9.81
CA GLY A 147 -7.93 5.12 -9.08
C GLY A 147 -9.14 5.51 -9.95
N ALA A 148 -9.02 6.60 -10.70
CA ALA A 148 -10.04 7.03 -11.67
C ALA A 148 -10.24 5.98 -12.77
N ALA A 149 -9.16 5.47 -13.35
CA ALA A 149 -9.20 4.43 -14.38
C ALA A 149 -9.79 3.11 -13.85
N ALA A 150 -9.47 2.71 -12.61
CA ALA A 150 -10.01 1.49 -12.00
C ALA A 150 -11.53 1.57 -11.81
N ILE A 151 -12.05 2.70 -11.30
CA ILE A 151 -13.49 2.89 -11.16
C ILE A 151 -14.18 2.99 -12.54
N GLY A 152 -13.59 3.73 -13.49
CA GLY A 152 -14.12 3.82 -14.85
C GLY A 152 -14.18 2.46 -15.55
N ALA A 153 -13.13 1.66 -15.44
CA ALA A 153 -13.09 0.29 -15.98
C ALA A 153 -14.11 -0.62 -15.29
N THR A 154 -14.26 -0.51 -13.97
CA THR A 154 -15.25 -1.30 -13.21
C THR A 154 -16.67 -0.99 -13.68
N LEU A 155 -17.02 0.29 -13.83
CA LEU A 155 -18.33 0.71 -14.32
C LEU A 155 -18.56 0.29 -15.77
N GLY A 156 -17.54 0.41 -16.64
CA GLY A 156 -17.61 -0.06 -18.01
C GLY A 156 -17.81 -1.58 -18.10
N LEU A 157 -17.12 -2.35 -17.25
CA LEU A 157 -17.27 -3.80 -17.19
C LEU A 157 -18.67 -4.18 -16.70
N MET A 158 -19.20 -3.48 -15.69
CA MET A 158 -20.58 -3.67 -15.24
C MET A 158 -21.58 -3.42 -16.37
N TYR A 159 -21.38 -2.36 -17.15
CA TYR A 159 -22.24 -2.08 -18.30
C TYR A 159 -22.20 -3.20 -19.35
N ILE A 160 -21.02 -3.73 -19.65
CA ILE A 160 -20.88 -4.85 -20.61
C ILE A 160 -21.56 -6.12 -20.10
N VAL A 161 -21.36 -6.48 -18.82
CA VAL A 161 -21.86 -7.74 -18.26
C VAL A 161 -23.37 -7.69 -17.99
N PHE A 162 -23.87 -6.60 -17.40
CA PHE A 162 -25.26 -6.49 -16.97
C PHE A 162 -26.16 -5.75 -17.96
N GLN A 163 -25.59 -5.24 -19.07
CA GLN A 163 -26.28 -4.36 -20.03
C GLN A 163 -26.88 -3.08 -19.39
N THR A 164 -26.53 -2.82 -18.14
CA THR A 164 -26.93 -1.64 -17.36
C THR A 164 -25.91 -1.41 -16.26
N VAL A 165 -25.80 -0.18 -15.79
CA VAL A 165 -25.00 0.12 -14.59
C VAL A 165 -25.90 -0.13 -13.37
N PRO A 166 -25.55 -1.07 -12.47
CA PRO A 166 -26.36 -1.38 -11.27
C PRO A 166 -26.51 -0.16 -10.34
N ILE A 167 -25.58 0.78 -10.45
CA ILE A 167 -25.58 2.06 -9.75
C ILE A 167 -26.44 3.04 -10.55
N SER A 168 -27.67 3.24 -10.10
CA SER A 168 -28.67 4.06 -10.80
C SER A 168 -28.18 5.49 -11.06
N GLY A 169 -27.50 6.10 -10.09
CA GLY A 169 -26.93 7.45 -10.21
C GLY A 169 -25.74 7.54 -11.16
N ALA A 170 -25.16 6.42 -11.62
CA ALA A 170 -24.05 6.39 -12.57
C ALA A 170 -24.49 6.12 -14.02
N ARG A 171 -25.80 6.01 -14.29
CA ARG A 171 -26.34 5.76 -15.63
C ARG A 171 -26.25 6.97 -16.56
N SER A 172 -26.20 8.18 -16.01
CA SER A 172 -25.97 9.40 -16.78
C SER A 172 -24.47 9.65 -16.97
N ALA A 173 -24.09 10.37 -18.03
CA ALA A 173 -22.69 10.72 -18.28
C ALA A 173 -22.07 11.52 -17.11
N MET A 174 -22.85 12.43 -16.52
CA MET A 174 -22.43 13.20 -15.34
C MET A 174 -22.31 12.34 -14.09
N GLY A 175 -23.24 11.40 -13.91
CA GLY A 175 -23.19 10.39 -12.87
C GLY A 175 -21.92 9.54 -12.96
N PHE A 176 -21.64 8.98 -14.14
CA PHE A 176 -20.42 8.22 -14.40
C PHE A 176 -19.16 9.04 -14.10
N LEU A 177 -19.08 10.28 -14.59
CA LEU A 177 -17.93 11.14 -14.35
C LEU A 177 -17.71 11.41 -12.85
N SER A 178 -18.78 11.61 -12.08
CA SER A 178 -18.68 11.79 -10.63
C SER A 178 -18.08 10.58 -9.93
N GLN A 179 -18.40 9.37 -10.39
CA GLN A 179 -17.83 8.13 -9.84
C GLN A 179 -16.35 7.99 -10.19
N VAL A 180 -15.97 8.33 -11.42
CA VAL A 180 -14.56 8.35 -11.85
C VAL A 180 -13.76 9.35 -11.01
N ILE A 181 -14.32 10.53 -10.72
CA ILE A 181 -13.71 11.53 -9.83
C ILE A 181 -13.58 10.96 -8.41
N ALA A 182 -14.60 10.26 -7.89
CA ALA A 182 -14.52 9.60 -6.58
C ALA A 182 -13.38 8.56 -6.52
N GLY A 183 -13.15 7.81 -7.60
CA GLY A 183 -12.00 6.92 -7.74
C GLY A 183 -10.67 7.66 -7.72
N GLY A 184 -10.59 8.81 -8.41
CA GLY A 184 -9.42 9.69 -8.38
C GLY A 184 -9.10 10.23 -6.98
N ILE A 185 -10.13 10.61 -6.22
CA ILE A 185 -10.00 11.05 -4.82
C ILE A 185 -9.44 9.91 -3.95
N GLY A 186 -9.92 8.68 -4.12
CA GLY A 186 -9.35 7.51 -3.43
C GLY A 186 -7.88 7.29 -3.76
N GLY A 187 -7.50 7.39 -5.03
CA GLY A 187 -6.11 7.32 -5.47
C GLY A 187 -5.23 8.42 -4.86
N TRP A 188 -5.79 9.62 -4.66
CA TRP A 188 -5.11 10.72 -3.98
C TRP A 188 -4.94 10.49 -2.47
N ILE A 189 -5.96 9.96 -1.79
CA ILE A 189 -5.89 9.55 -0.37
C ILE A 189 -4.80 8.49 -0.20
N PHE A 190 -4.81 7.46 -1.06
CA PHE A 190 -3.79 6.42 -1.05
C PHE A 190 -2.38 7.01 -1.23
N ALA A 191 -2.19 7.89 -2.21
CA ALA A 191 -0.90 8.52 -2.46
C ALA A 191 -0.37 9.31 -1.26
N ARG A 192 -1.25 10.04 -0.55
CA ARG A 192 -0.86 10.81 0.64
C ARG A 192 -0.50 9.91 1.81
N MET A 193 -1.27 8.85 2.07
CA MET A 193 -1.01 7.95 3.20
C MET A 193 0.16 7.00 2.95
N ALA A 194 0.27 6.47 1.73
CA ALA A 194 1.36 5.58 1.36
C ALA A 194 2.67 6.34 1.10
N GLY A 195 2.61 7.55 0.52
CA GLY A 195 3.74 8.38 0.11
C GLY A 195 4.17 9.45 1.11
N GLY A 196 3.32 9.87 2.05
CA GLY A 196 3.61 10.92 3.03
C GLY A 196 4.83 10.65 3.93
N ALA A 197 5.20 9.39 4.12
CA ALA A 197 6.41 9.03 4.88
C ALA A 197 7.73 9.14 4.10
N ALA A 198 7.68 9.49 2.81
CA ALA A 198 8.88 9.79 2.02
C ALA A 198 9.30 11.28 2.12
N ASN A 199 8.41 12.15 2.62
CA ASN A 199 8.63 13.60 2.67
C ASN A 199 8.91 14.17 4.08
N SER A 200 9.04 13.34 5.12
CA SER A 200 9.44 13.79 6.46
C SER A 200 10.96 13.94 6.65
N GLY A 201 11.72 13.95 5.54
CA GLY A 201 13.20 13.97 5.53
C GLY A 201 13.85 15.22 4.96
N THR A 202 13.09 16.26 4.58
CA THR A 202 13.68 17.55 4.19
C THR A 202 13.27 18.60 5.21
N LYS A 203 14.00 18.66 6.33
CA LYS A 203 14.08 19.92 7.07
C LYS A 203 14.85 20.89 6.17
N PRO A 204 14.32 22.09 5.86
CA PRO A 204 15.16 23.17 5.41
C PRO A 204 15.95 23.65 6.63
N SER A 205 17.14 23.10 6.84
CA SER A 205 18.16 23.72 7.67
C SER A 205 19.21 24.32 6.75
N GLU A 206 18.92 25.50 6.20
CA GLU A 206 19.99 26.36 5.71
C GLU A 206 19.74 27.77 6.21
N ASN A 207 20.35 27.98 7.37
CA ASN A 207 20.75 29.25 7.90
C ASN A 207 21.60 29.99 6.84
N ALA A 208 20.98 30.93 6.13
CA ALA A 208 21.66 31.94 5.34
C ALA A 208 21.12 33.33 5.71
N LYS A 209 21.14 33.64 7.01
CA LYS A 209 21.13 35.02 7.51
C LYS A 209 22.30 35.23 8.47
N THR A 210 23.50 35.07 7.93
CA THR A 210 24.71 35.70 8.46
C THR A 210 25.61 35.99 7.27
N VAL A 211 26.15 37.21 7.23
CA VAL A 211 27.03 37.81 6.21
C VAL A 211 26.33 38.44 5.01
N SER A 212 25.79 39.64 5.21
CA SER A 212 26.29 40.88 4.58
C SER A 212 25.67 42.09 5.26
#